data_AF-A0A1X6Z420-F1
#
_entry.id   AF-A0A1X6Z420-F1
#
_cell.length_a   1.000
_cell.length_b   1.000
_cell.length_c   1.000
_cell.angle_alpha   90.00
_cell.angle_beta   90.00
_cell.angle_gamma   90.00
#
_symmetry.space_group_name_H-M   'P 1'
#
loop_
_entity.id
_entity.type
_entity.pdbx_description
1 polymer ?
#
loop_
_entity_poly.entity_id
_entity_poly.type
_entity_poly.pdbx_seq_one_letter_code
_entity_poly.pdbx_strand_id
1 'polypeptide(L)'
;MVNFFSSNPFWLFLGVVAGALIQAILHWFERHRQANAALKVLQIEIKYNLEQASSYIDEINRQRELLYSGEISPEKAFFPMVGFDYSALGPINNSGYLHTLLGPESLGSVLRFSGHFNNRTGELLYSALQQEASAGRAVSFLLEEKVRAEKLRSRLVPIAKAKKKWFRLSIEMPKQA
;
A
#
# COMPACT_ATOMS: atom_id res chain seq x y z
N MET A 1 51.52 40.61 3.98
CA MET A 1 50.81 39.34 4.20
C MET A 1 49.88 39.53 5.38
N VAL A 2 48.60 39.79 5.11
CA VAL A 2 47.61 40.01 6.16
C VAL A 2 47.31 38.65 6.78
N ASN A 3 47.67 38.51 8.06
CA ASN A 3 47.31 37.38 8.90
C ASN A 3 45.79 37.32 9.08
N PHE A 4 45.08 36.79 8.09
CA PHE A 4 43.63 36.58 8.16
C PHE A 4 43.27 35.35 9.02
N PHE A 5 44.27 34.52 9.37
CA PHE A 5 44.08 33.26 10.10
C PHE A 5 44.41 33.32 11.58
N SER A 6 44.97 34.41 12.11
CA SER A 6 45.22 34.56 13.55
C SER A 6 44.28 35.59 14.17
N SER A 7 43.03 35.18 14.43
CA SER A 7 42.10 35.68 15.47
C SER A 7 40.65 35.76 14.99
N ASN A 8 39.94 34.62 14.94
CA ASN A 8 39.04 34.28 16.03
C ASN A 8 38.52 32.85 15.83
N PRO A 9 38.95 31.85 16.63
CA PRO A 9 38.39 30.50 16.57
C PRO A 9 36.86 30.50 16.77
N PHE A 10 36.32 31.56 17.39
CA PHE A 10 34.89 31.85 17.46
C PHE A 10 34.20 32.02 16.10
N TRP A 11 34.81 32.74 15.14
CA TRP A 11 34.22 32.93 13.80
C TRP A 11 34.31 31.67 12.94
N LEU A 12 35.41 30.91 13.08
CA LEU A 12 35.52 29.57 12.47
C LEU A 12 34.48 28.60 13.05
N PHE A 13 34.30 28.59 14.37
CA PHE A 13 33.27 27.81 15.06
C PHE A 13 31.86 28.22 14.62
N LEU A 14 31.57 29.53 14.57
CA LEU A 14 30.29 30.06 14.04
C LEU A 14 30.05 29.64 12.59
N GLY A 15 31.08 29.68 11.74
CA GLY A 15 30.99 29.23 10.35
C GLY A 15 30.69 27.72 10.24
N VAL A 16 31.35 26.89 11.05
CA VAL A 16 31.12 25.44 11.09
C VAL A 16 29.73 25.11 11.64
N VAL A 17 29.30 25.77 12.73
CA VAL A 17 27.97 25.57 13.32
C VAL A 17 26.87 26.05 12.38
N ALA A 18 27.04 27.21 11.73
CA ALA A 18 26.10 27.71 10.74
C ALA A 18 26.03 26.79 9.52
N GLY A 19 27.17 26.31 9.02
CA GLY A 19 27.22 25.32 7.94
C GLY A 19 26.52 24.02 8.30
N ALA A 20 26.78 23.47 9.49
CA ALA A 20 26.13 22.26 9.98
C ALA A 20 24.61 22.45 10.19
N LEU A 21 24.18 23.62 10.68
CA LEU A 21 22.78 23.95 10.85
C LEU A 21 22.06 24.05 9.50
N ILE A 22 22.67 24.73 8.52
CA ILE A 22 22.13 24.82 7.15
C ILE A 22 22.02 23.43 6.53
N GLN A 23 23.06 22.60 6.65
CA GLN A 23 23.03 21.22 6.16
C GLN A 23 21.95 20.39 6.85
N ALA A 24 21.78 20.53 8.16
CA ALA A 24 20.73 19.84 8.90
C ALA A 24 19.33 20.25 8.41
N ILE A 25 19.10 21.54 8.16
CA ILE A 25 17.84 22.06 7.63
C ILE A 25 17.59 21.56 6.19
N LEU A 26 18.61 21.60 5.33
CA LEU A 26 18.51 21.10 3.95
C LEU A 26 18.20 19.60 3.91
N HIS A 27 18.88 18.78 4.70
CA HIS A 27 18.60 17.35 4.82
C HIS A 27 17.18 17.09 5.35
N TRP A 28 16.69 17.92 6.28
CA TRP A 28 15.31 17.82 6.77
C TRP A 28 14.30 18.10 5.66
N PHE A 29 14.48 19.18 4.88
CA PHE A 29 13.63 19.48 3.72
C PHE A 29 13.65 18.38 2.67
N GLU A 30 14.84 17.85 2.36
CA GLU A 30 15.00 16.79 1.36
C GLU A 30 14.29 15.50 1.77
N ARG A 31 14.45 15.06 3.03
CA ARG A 31 13.70 13.92 3.59
C ARG A 31 12.19 14.16 3.52
N HIS A 32 11.74 15.38 3.81
CA HIS A 32 10.32 15.71 3.71
C HIS A 32 9.81 15.64 2.26
N ARG A 33 10.61 16.09 1.29
CA ARG A 33 10.30 16.00 -0.15
C ARG A 33 10.23 14.55 -0.63
N GLN A 34 11.22 13.73 -0.27
CA GLN A 34 11.27 12.31 -0.63
C GLN A 34 10.09 11.54 -0.03
N ALA A 35 9.77 11.76 1.25
CA ALA A 35 8.61 11.16 1.90
C ALA A 35 7.27 11.56 1.23
N ASN A 36 7.15 12.81 0.76
CA ASN A 36 5.97 13.25 0.00
C ASN A 36 5.87 12.54 -1.36
N ALA A 37 7.00 12.37 -2.06
CA ALA A 37 7.03 11.63 -3.32
C ALA A 37 6.65 10.16 -3.09
N ALA A 38 7.24 9.51 -2.08
CA ALA A 38 6.92 8.14 -1.69
C ALA A 38 5.45 7.97 -1.33
N LEU A 39 4.86 8.91 -0.56
CA LEU A 39 3.43 8.88 -0.26
C LEU A 39 2.57 8.97 -1.52
N LYS A 40 2.91 9.87 -2.46
CA LYS A 40 2.16 10.00 -3.71
C LYS A 40 2.22 8.73 -4.54
N VAL A 41 3.41 8.15 -4.70
CA VAL A 41 3.60 6.89 -5.43
C VAL A 41 2.78 5.78 -4.79
N LEU A 42 2.86 5.63 -3.46
CA LEU A 42 2.07 4.67 -2.71
C LEU A 42 0.56 4.88 -2.90
N GLN A 43 0.10 6.12 -2.89
CA GLN A 43 -1.32 6.45 -3.10
C GLN A 43 -1.78 6.13 -4.52
N ILE A 44 -0.94 6.32 -5.53
CA ILE A 44 -1.25 5.95 -6.91
C ILE A 44 -1.40 4.45 -7.00
N GLU A 45 -0.44 3.68 -6.47
CA GLU A 45 -0.48 2.21 -6.48
C GLU A 45 -1.70 1.68 -5.69
N ILE A 46 -1.99 2.24 -4.52
CA ILE A 46 -3.17 1.86 -3.73
C ILE A 46 -4.46 2.18 -4.50
N LYS A 47 -4.56 3.33 -5.16
CA LYS A 47 -5.75 3.66 -5.97
C LYS A 47 -5.95 2.69 -7.11
N TYR A 48 -4.88 2.39 -7.85
CA TYR A 48 -4.90 1.38 -8.91
C TYR A 48 -5.37 0.03 -8.38
N ASN A 49 -4.78 -0.45 -7.28
CA ASN A 49 -5.17 -1.73 -6.68
C ASN A 49 -6.59 -1.74 -6.10
N LEU A 50 -7.12 -0.59 -5.64
CA LEU A 50 -8.51 -0.48 -5.21
C LEU A 50 -9.49 -0.59 -6.40
N GLU A 51 -9.12 -0.10 -7.57
CA GLU A 51 -9.87 -0.29 -8.82
C GLU A 51 -9.85 -1.76 -9.23
N GLN A 52 -8.66 -2.39 -9.23
CA GLN A 52 -8.52 -3.82 -9.52
C GLN A 52 -9.31 -4.71 -8.54
N ALA A 53 -9.30 -4.39 -7.25
CA ALA A 53 -10.13 -5.06 -6.27
C ALA A 53 -11.63 -4.90 -6.53
N SER A 54 -12.06 -3.75 -7.08
CA SER A 54 -13.46 -3.53 -7.43
C SER A 54 -13.85 -4.43 -8.62
N SER A 55 -13.04 -4.44 -9.68
CA SER A 55 -13.23 -5.35 -10.82
C SER A 55 -13.21 -6.83 -10.42
N TYR A 56 -12.32 -7.21 -9.50
CA TYR A 56 -12.30 -8.55 -8.92
C TYR A 56 -13.60 -8.90 -8.20
N ILE A 57 -14.10 -8.01 -7.33
CA ILE A 57 -15.37 -8.23 -6.60
C ILE A 57 -16.55 -8.40 -7.57
N ASP A 58 -16.63 -7.56 -8.60
CA ASP A 58 -17.69 -7.63 -9.61
C ASP A 58 -17.62 -8.95 -10.38
N GLU A 59 -16.42 -9.40 -10.75
CA GLU A 59 -16.22 -10.66 -11.45
C GLU A 59 -16.54 -11.88 -10.58
N ILE A 60 -16.18 -11.87 -9.30
CA ILE A 60 -16.58 -12.92 -8.35
C ILE A 60 -18.12 -12.96 -8.19
N ASN A 61 -18.76 -11.80 -8.12
CA ASN A 61 -20.21 -11.70 -8.03
C ASN A 61 -20.90 -12.25 -9.30
N ARG A 62 -20.36 -11.91 -10.48
CA ARG A 62 -20.84 -12.42 -11.78
C ARG A 62 -20.71 -13.94 -11.86
N GLN A 63 -19.54 -14.49 -11.53
CA GLN A 63 -19.33 -15.94 -11.54
C GLN A 63 -20.23 -16.68 -10.56
N ARG A 64 -20.47 -16.10 -9.37
CA ARG A 64 -21.42 -16.66 -8.40
C ARG A 64 -22.83 -16.75 -8.97
N GLU A 65 -23.30 -15.71 -9.66
CA GLU A 65 -24.63 -15.69 -10.29
C GLU A 65 -24.73 -16.73 -11.41
N LEU A 66 -23.70 -16.85 -12.26
CA LEU A 66 -23.64 -17.86 -13.32
C LEU A 66 -23.56 -19.29 -12.77
N LEU A 67 -22.88 -19.50 -11.65
CA LEU A 67 -22.85 -20.80 -10.97
C LEU A 67 -24.21 -21.14 -10.37
N TYR A 68 -24.88 -20.14 -9.76
CA TYR A 68 -26.20 -20.31 -9.19
C TYR A 68 -27.26 -20.63 -10.25
N SER A 69 -27.18 -20.02 -11.43
CA SER A 69 -28.05 -20.32 -12.57
C SER A 69 -27.68 -21.60 -13.33
N GLY A 70 -26.54 -22.22 -13.02
CA GLY A 70 -26.04 -23.41 -13.71
C GLY A 70 -25.46 -23.14 -15.11
N GLU A 71 -25.23 -21.89 -15.47
CA GLU A 71 -24.65 -21.48 -16.76
C GLU A 71 -23.17 -21.84 -16.88
N ILE A 72 -22.45 -21.89 -15.75
CA ILE A 72 -21.05 -22.34 -15.70
C ILE A 72 -20.85 -23.46 -14.67
N SER A 73 -19.85 -24.30 -14.90
CA SER A 73 -19.36 -25.28 -13.92
C SER A 73 -18.33 -24.62 -12.99
N PRO A 74 -18.21 -25.06 -11.71
CA PRO A 74 -17.17 -24.59 -10.78
C PRO A 74 -15.74 -24.68 -11.34
N GLU A 75 -15.47 -25.63 -12.23
CA GLU A 75 -14.16 -25.81 -12.90
C GLU A 75 -13.79 -24.63 -13.81
N LYS A 76 -14.79 -23.92 -14.34
CA LYS A 76 -14.63 -22.78 -15.24
C LYS A 76 -14.48 -21.45 -14.51
N ALA A 77 -14.70 -21.44 -13.19
CA ALA A 77 -14.53 -20.25 -12.39
C ALA A 77 -13.04 -19.93 -12.17
N PHE A 78 -12.69 -18.65 -12.09
CA PHE A 78 -11.32 -18.18 -11.99
C PHE A 78 -11.21 -16.93 -11.11
N PHE A 79 -9.99 -16.65 -10.67
CA PHE A 79 -9.67 -15.55 -9.75
C PHE A 79 -8.69 -14.59 -10.44
N PRO A 80 -9.14 -13.44 -10.99
CA PRO A 80 -8.29 -12.55 -11.78
C PRO A 80 -7.32 -11.76 -10.90
N MET A 81 -6.16 -12.36 -10.58
CA MET A 81 -5.12 -11.74 -9.74
C MET A 81 -4.03 -11.00 -10.51
N VAL A 82 -3.97 -11.17 -11.84
CA VAL A 82 -2.89 -10.63 -12.69
C VAL A 82 -2.88 -9.09 -12.75
N GLY A 83 -4.03 -8.45 -12.53
CA GLY A 83 -4.15 -7.00 -12.60
C GLY A 83 -3.55 -6.24 -11.42
N PHE A 84 -3.21 -6.91 -10.31
CA PHE A 84 -2.67 -6.24 -9.12
C PHE A 84 -1.18 -5.92 -9.27
N ASP A 85 -0.77 -4.70 -8.90
CA ASP A 85 0.62 -4.22 -8.99
C ASP A 85 1.14 -3.76 -7.62
N TYR A 86 2.32 -4.24 -7.25
CA TYR A 86 3.01 -3.95 -5.99
C TYR A 86 4.46 -3.48 -6.20
N SER A 87 4.79 -3.05 -7.42
CA SER A 87 6.15 -2.68 -7.83
C SER A 87 6.74 -1.53 -7.02
N ALA A 88 5.92 -0.62 -6.49
CA ALA A 88 6.37 0.49 -5.67
C ALA A 88 6.57 0.13 -4.19
N LEU A 89 5.94 -0.93 -3.68
CA LEU A 89 6.12 -1.34 -2.27
C LEU A 89 7.58 -1.65 -1.94
N GLY A 90 8.28 -2.36 -2.82
CA GLY A 90 9.69 -2.73 -2.62
C GLY A 90 10.61 -1.51 -2.47
N PRO A 91 10.67 -0.60 -3.46
CA PRO A 91 11.46 0.63 -3.38
C PRO A 91 11.12 1.52 -2.18
N ILE A 92 9.83 1.66 -1.85
CA ILE A 92 9.38 2.49 -0.71
C ILE A 92 9.76 1.82 0.63
N ASN A 93 9.77 0.49 0.68
CA ASN A 93 10.24 -0.25 1.86
C ASN A 93 11.75 -0.14 2.04
N ASN A 94 12.53 -0.31 0.97
CA ASN A 94 13.99 -0.26 1.00
C ASN A 94 14.53 1.12 1.38
N SER A 95 13.79 2.18 1.07
CA SER A 95 14.10 3.55 1.49
C SER A 95 13.68 3.86 2.94
N GLY A 96 13.06 2.90 3.65
CA GLY A 96 12.59 3.05 5.03
C GLY A 96 11.30 3.87 5.19
N TYR A 97 10.83 4.52 4.12
CA TYR A 97 9.67 5.41 4.15
C TYR A 97 8.36 4.65 4.34
N LEU A 98 8.26 3.38 3.93
CA LEU A 98 7.01 2.62 4.07
C LEU A 98 6.54 2.54 5.52
N HIS A 99 7.41 2.07 6.43
CA HIS A 99 7.08 1.96 7.86
C HIS A 99 6.89 3.34 8.51
N THR A 100 7.69 4.33 8.08
CA THR A 100 7.68 5.68 8.66
C THR A 100 6.40 6.46 8.28
N LEU A 101 5.93 6.28 7.04
CA LEU A 101 4.73 6.93 6.53
C LEU A 101 3.46 6.30 7.10
N LEU A 102 3.35 4.97 7.00
CA LEU A 102 2.11 4.24 7.25
C LEU A 102 1.84 3.93 8.73
N GLY A 103 2.90 3.76 9.52
CA GLY A 103 2.79 3.15 10.84
C GLY A 103 2.40 1.66 10.78
N PRO A 104 2.35 0.97 11.94
CA PRO A 104 2.19 -0.49 11.99
C PRO A 104 0.82 -0.98 11.47
N GLU A 105 -0.27 -0.26 11.78
CA GLU A 105 -1.62 -0.70 11.41
C GLU A 105 -1.88 -0.60 9.90
N SER A 106 -1.53 0.54 9.30
CA SER A 106 -1.74 0.77 7.86
C SER A 106 -0.81 -0.11 7.03
N LEU A 107 0.44 -0.29 7.47
CA LEU A 107 1.38 -1.24 6.85
C LEU A 107 0.82 -2.66 6.90
N GLY A 108 0.31 -3.11 8.05
CA GLY A 108 -0.32 -4.42 8.17
C GLY A 108 -1.53 -4.59 7.24
N SER A 109 -2.28 -3.52 6.98
CA SER A 109 -3.39 -3.55 6.01
C SER A 109 -2.90 -3.68 4.57
N VAL A 110 -1.84 -2.97 4.18
CA VAL A 110 -1.19 -3.09 2.86
C VAL A 110 -0.63 -4.50 2.65
N LEU A 111 0.10 -5.04 3.62
CA LEU A 111 0.69 -6.38 3.50
C LEU A 111 -0.35 -7.49 3.44
N ARG A 112 -1.45 -7.37 4.21
CA ARG A 112 -2.57 -8.33 4.11
C ARG A 112 -3.27 -8.24 2.76
N PHE A 113 -3.41 -7.03 2.22
CA PHE A 113 -4.01 -6.84 0.90
C PHE A 113 -3.14 -7.49 -0.19
N SER A 114 -1.83 -7.19 -0.23
CA SER A 114 -0.92 -7.79 -1.22
C SER A 114 -0.71 -9.30 -1.02
N GLY A 115 -0.73 -9.77 0.22
CA GLY A 115 -0.69 -11.19 0.55
C GLY A 115 -1.93 -11.96 0.10
N HIS A 116 -3.09 -11.30 0.00
CA HIS A 116 -4.32 -11.91 -0.51
C HIS A 116 -4.41 -11.82 -2.03
N PHE A 117 -4.21 -10.64 -2.61
CA PHE A 117 -4.36 -10.41 -4.04
C PHE A 117 -3.05 -10.68 -4.79
N ASN A 118 -2.70 -11.95 -4.95
CA ASN A 118 -1.56 -12.35 -5.78
C ASN A 118 -1.84 -13.70 -6.46
N ASN A 119 -1.04 -14.01 -7.47
CA ASN A 119 -1.23 -15.20 -8.31
C ASN A 119 -1.25 -16.51 -7.50
N ARG A 120 -0.37 -16.64 -6.50
CA ARG A 120 -0.31 -17.82 -5.64
C ARG A 120 -1.62 -18.01 -4.86
N THR A 121 -2.14 -16.94 -4.27
CA THR A 121 -3.43 -17.01 -3.57
C THR A 121 -4.57 -17.30 -4.55
N GLY A 122 -4.52 -16.78 -5.78
CA GLY A 122 -5.47 -17.13 -6.84
C GLY A 122 -5.51 -18.64 -7.14
N GLU A 123 -4.35 -19.29 -7.24
CA GLU A 123 -4.24 -20.76 -7.42
C GLU A 123 -4.80 -21.53 -6.23
N LEU A 124 -4.54 -21.05 -5.00
CA LEU A 124 -5.08 -21.64 -3.78
C LEU A 124 -6.61 -21.49 -3.70
N LEU A 125 -7.14 -20.33 -4.07
CA LEU A 125 -8.59 -20.08 -4.12
C LEU A 125 -9.27 -20.96 -5.18
N TYR A 126 -8.63 -21.15 -6.34
CA TYR A 126 -9.11 -22.08 -7.36
C TYR A 126 -9.19 -23.52 -6.83
N SER A 127 -8.11 -23.99 -6.20
CA SER A 127 -8.06 -25.34 -5.61
C SER A 127 -9.12 -25.51 -4.52
N ALA A 128 -9.29 -24.51 -3.66
CA ALA A 128 -10.30 -24.50 -2.60
C ALA A 128 -11.73 -24.50 -3.19
N LEU A 129 -11.98 -23.75 -4.26
CA LEU A 129 -13.27 -23.73 -4.94
C LEU A 129 -13.64 -25.12 -5.48
N GLN A 130 -12.69 -25.86 -6.07
CA GLN A 130 -12.97 -27.23 -6.54
C GLN A 130 -13.34 -28.16 -5.38
N GLN A 131 -12.65 -28.04 -4.25
CA GLN A 131 -12.98 -28.82 -3.05
C GLN A 131 -14.36 -28.46 -2.52
N GLU A 132 -14.69 -27.18 -2.40
CA GLU A 132 -16.00 -26.72 -1.93
C GLU A 132 -17.13 -27.05 -2.90
N ALA A 133 -16.85 -27.09 -4.20
CA ALA A 133 -17.77 -27.54 -5.23
C ALA A 133 -18.16 -29.01 -5.04
N SER A 134 -17.20 -29.88 -4.72
CA SER A 134 -17.47 -31.30 -4.43
C SER A 134 -18.38 -31.49 -3.21
N ALA A 135 -18.41 -30.52 -2.30
CA ALA A 135 -19.29 -30.47 -1.13
C ALA A 135 -20.60 -29.70 -1.37
N GLY A 136 -20.87 -29.23 -2.59
CA GLY A 136 -22.06 -28.44 -2.91
C GLY A 136 -22.06 -27.01 -2.36
N ARG A 137 -20.90 -26.48 -1.95
CA ARG A 137 -20.75 -25.17 -1.29
C ARG A 137 -20.05 -24.10 -2.14
N ALA A 138 -19.88 -24.33 -3.46
CA ALA A 138 -19.20 -23.41 -4.37
C ALA A 138 -19.76 -21.97 -4.34
N VAL A 139 -21.09 -21.82 -4.35
CA VAL A 139 -21.75 -20.49 -4.32
C VAL A 139 -21.46 -19.76 -3.01
N SER A 140 -21.53 -20.48 -1.88
CA SER A 140 -21.21 -19.93 -0.55
C SER A 140 -19.75 -19.51 -0.46
N PHE A 141 -18.83 -20.32 -1.00
CA PHE A 141 -17.40 -19.99 -1.03
C PHE A 141 -17.14 -18.68 -1.78
N LEU A 142 -17.75 -18.47 -2.95
CA LEU A 142 -17.61 -17.22 -3.70
C LEU A 142 -18.21 -16.01 -2.96
N LEU A 143 -19.31 -16.21 -2.22
CA LEU A 143 -19.86 -15.17 -1.37
C LEU A 143 -18.89 -14.79 -0.23
N GLU A 144 -18.29 -15.77 0.43
CA GLU A 144 -17.30 -15.53 1.49
C GLU A 144 -16.06 -14.81 0.96
N GLU A 145 -15.58 -15.20 -0.23
CA GLU A 145 -14.45 -14.56 -0.89
C GLU A 145 -14.76 -13.11 -1.28
N LYS A 146 -15.98 -12.84 -1.79
CA LYS A 146 -16.46 -11.47 -2.02
C LYS A 146 -16.39 -10.62 -0.74
N VAL A 147 -16.95 -11.13 0.36
CA VAL A 147 -16.95 -10.41 1.66
C VAL A 147 -15.52 -10.17 2.16
N ARG A 148 -14.62 -11.14 1.97
CA ARG A 148 -13.20 -11.01 2.32
C ARG A 148 -12.53 -9.90 1.50
N ALA A 149 -12.75 -9.88 0.18
CA ALA A 149 -12.21 -8.87 -0.72
C ALA A 149 -12.72 -7.46 -0.35
N GLU A 150 -14.01 -7.30 -0.07
CA GLU A 150 -14.61 -6.04 0.39
C GLU A 150 -13.99 -5.55 1.71
N LYS A 151 -13.75 -6.46 2.66
CA LYS A 151 -13.10 -6.15 3.93
C LYS A 151 -11.65 -5.72 3.77
N LEU A 152 -10.91 -6.34 2.87
CA LEU A 152 -9.52 -5.94 2.58
C LEU A 152 -9.47 -4.57 1.88
N ARG A 153 -10.34 -4.36 0.89
CA ARG A 153 -10.49 -3.09 0.17
C ARG A 153 -10.83 -1.94 1.10
N SER A 154 -11.83 -2.10 1.97
CA SER A 154 -12.27 -1.03 2.89
C SER A 154 -11.17 -0.57 3.86
N ARG A 155 -10.25 -1.46 4.26
CA ARG A 155 -9.08 -1.13 5.08
C ARG A 155 -8.02 -0.31 4.35
N LEU A 156 -7.96 -0.38 3.01
CA LEU A 156 -7.00 0.37 2.19
C LEU A 156 -7.49 1.75 1.78
N VAL A 157 -8.81 1.94 1.66
CA VAL A 157 -9.44 3.21 1.24
C VAL A 157 -8.92 4.45 2.02
N PRO A 158 -8.76 4.42 3.36
CA PRO A 158 -8.27 5.58 4.10
C PRO A 158 -6.86 6.01 3.69
N ILE A 159 -6.00 5.06 3.29
CA ILE A 159 -4.60 5.34 2.91
C ILE A 159 -4.55 6.14 1.60
N ALA A 160 -5.45 5.82 0.65
CA ALA A 160 -5.57 6.54 -0.62
C ALA A 160 -5.92 8.03 -0.46
N LYS A 161 -6.50 8.40 0.70
CA LYS A 161 -6.93 9.77 1.04
C LYS A 161 -6.08 10.41 2.15
N ALA A 162 -5.08 9.70 2.66
CA ALA A 162 -4.30 10.17 3.79
C ALA A 162 -3.44 11.39 3.42
N LYS A 163 -3.20 12.26 4.40
CA LYS A 163 -2.33 13.44 4.23
C LYS A 163 -1.10 13.28 5.08
N LYS A 164 0.07 13.72 4.61
CA LYS A 164 1.26 13.75 5.46
C LYS A 164 1.10 14.83 6.54
N LYS A 165 1.50 14.52 7.78
CA LYS A 165 1.59 15.53 8.84
C LYS A 165 2.72 16.52 8.55
N TRP A 166 2.53 17.80 8.82
CA TRP A 166 3.50 18.84 8.43
C TRP A 166 4.87 18.66 9.12
N PHE A 167 4.88 18.35 10.42
CA PHE A 167 6.09 18.17 11.23
C PHE A 167 6.58 16.72 11.35
N ARG A 168 5.84 15.74 10.82
CA ARG A 168 6.19 14.32 10.93
C ARG A 168 6.21 13.67 9.57
N LEU A 169 7.02 12.62 9.43
CA LEU A 169 7.02 11.81 8.22
C LEU A 169 5.81 10.85 8.15
N SER A 170 4.99 10.76 9.20
CA SER A 170 3.79 9.93 9.26
C SER A 170 2.59 10.55 8.56
N ILE A 171 1.67 9.71 8.10
CA ILE A 171 0.36 10.15 7.59
C ILE A 171 -0.65 10.40 8.72
N GLU A 172 -1.61 11.26 8.41
CA GLU A 172 -2.85 11.44 9.11
C GLU A 172 -3.96 10.80 8.29
N MET A 173 -4.63 9.82 8.91
CA MET A 173 -5.76 9.12 8.31
C MET A 173 -7.01 10.01 8.39
N PRO A 174 -7.87 10.01 7.37
CA PRO A 174 -9.16 10.69 7.48
C PRO A 174 -9.95 10.09 8.66
N LYS A 175 -10.62 10.94 9.46
CA LYS A 175 -11.56 10.46 10.46
C LYS A 175 -12.63 9.64 9.74
N GLN A 176 -12.85 8.40 10.20
CA GLN A 176 -13.98 7.60 9.72
C GLN A 176 -15.26 8.36 10.10
N ALA A 177 -16.06 8.68 9.09
CA ALA A 177 -17.39 9.27 9.27
C ALA A 177 -18.40 8.17 9.63
#